data_AF-A0A6N7L3C8-F1
#
_entry.id   AF-A0A6N7L3C8-F1
#
_cell.length_a   1.000
_cell.length_b   1.000
_cell.length_c   1.000
_cell.angle_alpha   90.00
_cell.angle_beta   90.00
_cell.angle_gamma   90.00
#
_symmetry.space_group_name_H-M   'P 1'
#
loop_
_entity.id
_entity.type
_entity.pdbx_description
1 polymer ?
#
loop_
_entity_poly.entity_id
_entity_poly.type
_entity_poly.pdbx_seq_one_letter_code
_entity_poly.pdbx_strand_id
1 'polypeptide(L)'
;MATELTLSCGEPCIGCGVQVGEEHSAGCLETHCPQTGLPQAICPGRHGHSGGGVWTGLVPGEEAAVGFGWFAALRPGEGWVPVTPRPDAVDYGTDYMPDLNRVFAQARWHPAAQKWVHSRPPVS
;
A
#
# COMPACT_ATOMS: atom_id res chain seq x y z
N MET A 1 -3.56 10.30 22.82
CA MET A 1 -2.86 9.06 22.43
C MET A 1 -3.67 8.50 21.28
N ALA A 2 -3.22 8.71 20.05
CA ALA A 2 -3.91 8.20 18.87
C ALA A 2 -3.63 6.71 18.81
N THR A 3 -4.67 5.90 18.85
CA THR A 3 -4.60 4.46 18.65
C THR A 3 -4.18 4.26 17.20
N GLU A 4 -2.89 4.06 17.00
CA GLU A 4 -2.32 3.65 15.72
C GLU A 4 -2.93 2.29 15.42
N LEU A 5 -3.91 2.28 14.50
CA LEU A 5 -4.35 1.08 13.80
C LEU A 5 -3.09 0.30 13.47
N THR A 6 -3.03 -0.98 13.84
CA THR A 6 -1.88 -1.83 13.54
C THR A 6 -1.88 -2.11 12.04
N LEU A 7 -1.44 -1.10 11.30
CA LEU A 7 -0.71 -1.15 10.05
C LEU A 7 0.35 -2.26 10.19
N SER A 8 0.95 -2.72 9.11
CA SER A 8 2.23 -3.47 9.19
C SER A 8 3.39 -2.67 9.82
N CYS A 9 3.09 -1.56 10.52
CA CYS A 9 3.93 -0.63 11.21
C CYS A 9 4.92 -1.33 12.15
N GLY A 10 6.17 -1.37 11.70
CA GLY A 10 7.29 -1.86 12.49
C GLY A 10 7.75 -3.27 12.14
N GLU A 11 7.06 -3.98 11.24
CA GLU A 11 7.53 -5.30 10.82
C GLU A 11 8.64 -5.20 9.74
N PRO A 12 9.59 -6.14 9.73
CA PRO A 12 10.57 -6.23 8.66
C PRO A 12 9.90 -6.40 7.30
N CYS A 13 10.51 -5.89 6.24
CA CYS A 13 10.00 -6.11 4.89
C CYS A 13 9.85 -7.61 4.61
N ILE A 14 8.65 -8.06 4.24
CA ILE A 14 8.36 -9.46 3.91
C ILE A 14 9.23 -10.01 2.77
N GLY A 15 9.67 -9.15 1.85
CA GLY A 15 10.47 -9.56 0.70
C GLY A 15 11.97 -9.67 0.96
N CYS A 16 12.55 -8.80 1.79
CA CYS A 16 14.02 -8.76 1.99
C CYS A 16 14.49 -8.67 3.45
N GLY A 17 13.57 -8.61 4.42
CA GLY A 17 13.87 -8.68 5.86
C GLY A 17 14.46 -7.40 6.49
N VAL A 18 14.62 -6.32 5.73
CA VAL A 18 15.15 -5.05 6.27
C VAL A 18 14.15 -4.39 7.22
N GLN A 19 14.67 -3.71 8.23
CA GLN A 19 13.88 -3.01 9.24
C GLN A 19 13.31 -1.70 8.72
N VAL A 20 12.30 -1.16 9.43
CA VAL A 20 11.76 0.18 9.11
C VAL A 20 12.87 1.23 9.22
N GLY A 21 13.00 2.07 8.20
CA GLY A 21 14.07 3.06 8.10
C GLY A 21 15.32 2.56 7.36
N GLU A 22 15.44 1.26 7.08
CA GLU A 22 16.54 0.70 6.30
C GLU A 22 16.25 0.69 4.80
N GLU A 23 17.31 0.78 3.99
CA GLU A 23 17.20 0.66 2.54
C GLU A 23 16.90 -0.79 2.14
N HIS A 24 15.99 -0.97 1.18
CA HIS A 24 15.72 -2.29 0.63
C HIS A 24 16.96 -2.91 -0.04
N SER A 25 17.20 -4.20 0.24
CA SER A 25 18.19 -5.01 -0.48
C SER A 25 17.99 -4.92 -2.00
N ALA A 26 19.11 -4.95 -2.73
CA ALA A 26 19.07 -4.96 -4.19
C ALA A 26 18.21 -6.12 -4.72
N GLY A 27 17.21 -5.79 -5.55
CA GLY A 27 16.28 -6.76 -6.11
C GLY A 27 15.07 -7.10 -5.24
N CYS A 28 14.86 -6.44 -4.10
CA CYS A 28 13.61 -6.56 -3.36
C CYS A 28 12.45 -6.08 -4.23
N LEU A 29 11.47 -6.96 -4.44
CA LEU A 29 10.32 -6.68 -5.31
C LEU A 29 9.11 -6.08 -4.57
N GLU A 30 9.16 -6.03 -3.23
CA GLU A 30 8.12 -5.46 -2.36
C GLU A 30 8.19 -3.93 -2.26
N THR A 31 9.29 -3.34 -2.69
CA THR A 31 9.43 -1.89 -2.72
C THR A 31 8.58 -1.30 -3.86
N HIS A 32 8.12 -0.05 -3.72
CA HIS A 32 7.43 0.61 -4.82
C HIS A 32 8.37 0.95 -5.98
N CYS A 33 7.85 0.90 -7.20
CA CYS A 33 8.50 1.46 -8.37
C CYS A 33 8.38 3.00 -8.30
N PRO A 34 9.48 3.76 -8.39
CA PRO A 34 9.41 5.21 -8.27
C PRO A 34 8.63 5.87 -9.42
N GLN A 35 8.52 5.20 -10.57
CA GLN A 35 7.80 5.73 -11.73
C GLN A 35 6.30 5.44 -11.71
N THR A 36 5.88 4.29 -11.18
CA THR A 36 4.48 3.82 -11.28
C THR A 36 3.78 3.71 -9.94
N GLY A 37 4.52 3.67 -8.82
CA GLY A 37 4.00 3.49 -7.47
C GLY A 37 3.62 2.05 -7.13
N LEU A 38 3.54 1.17 -8.11
CA LEU A 38 3.23 -0.25 -7.92
C LEU A 38 4.40 -0.98 -7.25
N PRO A 39 4.16 -2.07 -6.49
CA PRO A 39 5.24 -2.97 -6.11
C PRO A 39 6.06 -3.38 -7.33
N GLN A 40 7.39 -3.38 -7.22
CA GLN A 40 8.28 -3.74 -8.32
C GLN A 40 7.97 -5.15 -8.86
N ALA A 41 7.53 -6.06 -8.00
CA ALA A 41 7.06 -7.41 -8.35
C ALA A 41 6.01 -7.46 -9.47
N ILE A 42 5.14 -6.44 -9.53
CA ILE A 42 3.99 -6.38 -10.43
C ILE A 42 4.04 -5.16 -11.36
N CYS A 43 5.15 -4.42 -11.37
CA CYS A 43 5.28 -3.24 -12.20
C CYS A 43 5.37 -3.64 -13.69
N PRO A 44 4.47 -3.16 -14.57
CA PRO A 44 4.48 -3.54 -15.99
C PRO A 44 5.51 -2.75 -16.82
N GLY A 45 6.23 -1.80 -16.21
CA GLY A 45 7.14 -0.92 -16.89
C GLY A 45 8.40 -1.63 -17.38
N ARG A 46 8.81 -1.36 -18.62
CA ARG A 46 10.08 -1.82 -19.19
C ARG A 46 11.23 -0.89 -18.79
N HIS A 47 11.45 -0.73 -17.50
CA HIS A 47 12.55 0.05 -16.93
C HIS A 47 13.28 -0.79 -15.88
N GLY A 48 14.55 -0.46 -15.63
CA GLY A 48 15.33 -1.15 -14.60
C GLY A 48 14.74 -0.90 -13.21
N HIS A 49 14.54 -1.99 -12.46
CA HIS A 49 14.20 -1.93 -11.03
C HIS A 49 15.50 -2.11 -10.23
N SER A 50 15.99 -1.05 -9.61
CA SER A 50 17.28 -1.05 -8.89
C SER A 50 17.10 -0.56 -7.46
N GLY A 51 16.43 -1.36 -6.61
CA GLY A 51 16.04 -0.93 -5.27
C GLY A 51 15.02 0.22 -5.30
N GLY A 52 14.22 0.41 -4.25
CA GLY A 52 13.08 1.33 -4.28
C GLY A 52 12.93 2.19 -3.04
N GLY A 53 14.06 2.49 -2.39
CA GLY A 53 14.13 3.40 -1.26
C GLY A 53 14.11 2.70 0.09
N VAL A 54 13.69 3.48 1.09
CA VAL A 54 13.67 3.10 2.50
C VAL A 54 12.37 2.37 2.81
N TRP A 55 12.45 1.25 3.54
CA TRP A 55 11.28 0.53 4.02
C TRP A 55 10.55 1.39 5.06
N THR A 56 9.29 1.73 4.78
CA THR A 56 8.47 2.57 5.67
C THR A 56 7.68 1.76 6.69
N GLY A 57 7.80 0.43 6.68
CA GLY A 57 6.93 -0.46 7.46
C GLY A 57 5.56 -0.66 6.84
N LEU A 58 5.34 -0.24 5.60
CA LEU A 58 4.04 -0.32 4.92
C LEU A 58 4.25 -0.88 3.53
N VAL A 59 3.41 -1.86 3.15
CA VAL A 59 3.44 -2.37 1.78
C VAL A 59 2.98 -1.26 0.80
N PRO A 60 3.43 -1.28 -0.47
CA PRO A 60 3.07 -0.23 -1.42
C PRO A 60 1.56 -0.04 -1.51
N GLY A 61 1.10 1.21 -1.38
CA GLY A 61 -0.31 1.58 -1.44
C GLY A 61 -1.06 1.51 -0.11
N GLU A 62 -0.51 0.89 0.94
CA GLU A 62 -1.18 0.75 2.23
C GLU A 62 -1.42 2.09 2.91
N GLU A 63 -0.38 2.94 2.99
CA GLU A 63 -0.49 4.31 3.54
C GLU A 63 -1.64 5.08 2.86
N ALA A 64 -1.77 4.92 1.55
CA ALA A 64 -2.77 5.60 0.75
C ALA A 64 -4.17 5.03 0.99
N ALA A 65 -4.32 3.70 1.01
CA ALA A 65 -5.59 3.06 1.31
C ALA A 65 -6.14 3.52 2.66
N VAL A 66 -5.29 3.53 3.70
CA VAL A 66 -5.65 4.01 5.04
C VAL A 66 -5.99 5.50 5.01
N GLY A 67 -5.13 6.33 4.41
CA GLY A 67 -5.35 7.77 4.31
C GLY A 67 -6.61 8.16 3.53
N PHE A 68 -7.04 7.34 2.56
CA PHE A 68 -8.27 7.52 1.79
C PHE A 68 -9.50 6.90 2.45
N GLY A 69 -9.34 6.16 3.56
CA GLY A 69 -10.41 5.39 4.17
C GLY A 69 -10.92 4.26 3.27
N TRP A 70 -10.04 3.68 2.44
CA TRP A 70 -10.36 2.58 1.55
C TRP A 70 -9.98 1.25 2.19
N PHE A 71 -10.99 0.49 2.59
CA PHE A 71 -10.84 -0.81 3.19
C PHE A 71 -11.70 -1.84 2.46
N ALA A 72 -11.28 -3.09 2.52
CA ALA A 72 -12.03 -4.22 2.04
C ALA A 72 -12.23 -5.23 3.17
N ALA A 73 -13.33 -5.97 3.11
CA ALA A 73 -13.57 -7.10 4.00
C ALA A 73 -13.84 -8.36 3.20
N LEU A 74 -13.35 -9.50 3.69
CA LEU A 74 -13.63 -10.81 3.12
C LEU A 74 -15.06 -11.23 3.48
N ARG A 75 -15.89 -11.44 2.45
CA ARG A 75 -17.27 -11.90 2.59
C ARG A 75 -17.43 -13.30 1.99
N PRO A 76 -18.00 -14.27 2.74
CA PRO A 76 -18.25 -15.60 2.22
C PRO A 76 -19.06 -15.57 0.93
N GLY A 77 -18.54 -16.18 -0.14
CA GLY A 77 -19.20 -16.24 -1.45
C GLY A 77 -18.99 -15.03 -2.37
N GLU A 78 -18.50 -13.90 -1.87
CA GLU A 78 -18.26 -12.68 -2.65
C GLU A 78 -16.76 -12.34 -2.79
N GLY A 79 -15.94 -12.80 -1.86
CA GLY A 79 -14.51 -12.45 -1.80
C GLY A 79 -14.28 -11.12 -1.08
N TRP A 80 -13.23 -10.40 -1.46
CA TRP A 80 -12.88 -9.11 -0.87
C TRP A 80 -13.74 -8.00 -1.47
N VAL A 81 -14.58 -7.37 -0.65
CA VAL A 81 -15.48 -6.29 -1.09
C VAL A 81 -15.15 -4.99 -0.36
N PRO A 82 -15.25 -3.83 -1.03
CA PRO A 82 -15.05 -2.54 -0.37
C PRO A 82 -16.04 -2.32 0.78
N VAL A 83 -15.56 -1.74 1.88
CA VAL A 83 -16.35 -1.43 3.07
C VAL A 83 -15.98 -0.07 3.64
N THR A 84 -16.88 0.49 4.44
CA THR A 84 -16.58 1.67 5.25
C THR A 84 -15.54 1.32 6.30
N PRO A 85 -14.57 2.22 6.61
CA PRO A 85 -13.64 2.01 7.70
C PRO A 85 -14.36 1.69 9.01
N ARG A 86 -13.87 0.67 9.73
CA ARG A 86 -14.33 0.35 11.08
C ARG A 86 -13.61 1.27 12.07
N PRO A 87 -14.31 2.19 12.76
CA PRO A 87 -13.68 3.14 13.67
C PRO A 87 -13.16 2.49 14.97
N ASP A 88 -13.62 1.28 15.27
CA ASP A 88 -13.29 0.48 16.44
C ASP A 88 -12.29 -0.65 16.14
N ALA A 89 -11.82 -0.78 14.89
CA ALA A 89 -10.78 -1.73 14.55
C ALA A 89 -9.49 -1.36 15.29
N VAL A 90 -8.98 -2.30 16.10
CA VAL A 90 -7.68 -2.18 16.78
C VAL A 90 -6.54 -2.73 15.91
N ASP A 91 -6.88 -3.65 15.01
CA ASP A 91 -6.03 -4.25 13.98
C ASP A 91 -6.89 -4.60 12.76
N TYR A 92 -6.25 -5.12 11.71
CA TYR A 92 -6.95 -5.53 10.50
C TYR A 92 -7.61 -6.90 10.61
N GLY A 93 -7.16 -7.78 11.49
CA GLY A 93 -7.63 -9.17 11.53
C GLY A 93 -7.36 -9.93 10.22
N THR A 94 -8.09 -11.04 10.01
CA THR A 94 -7.92 -11.89 8.82
C THR A 94 -8.96 -11.62 7.72
N ASP A 95 -10.03 -10.89 8.04
CA ASP A 95 -11.19 -10.66 7.19
C ASP A 95 -11.40 -9.17 6.85
N TYR A 96 -10.46 -8.30 7.20
CA TYR A 96 -10.52 -6.87 6.94
C TYR A 96 -9.10 -6.36 6.66
N MET A 97 -8.94 -5.45 5.71
CA MET A 97 -7.62 -4.89 5.37
C MET A 97 -7.75 -3.62 4.52
N PRO A 98 -6.69 -2.79 4.41
CA PRO A 98 -6.63 -1.71 3.44
C PRO A 98 -6.84 -2.23 2.00
N ASP A 99 -7.68 -1.55 1.22
CA ASP A 99 -8.04 -1.97 -0.14
C ASP A 99 -6.99 -1.51 -1.17
N LEU A 100 -5.89 -2.26 -1.24
CA LEU A 100 -4.79 -1.97 -2.19
C LEU A 100 -5.23 -2.10 -3.65
N ASN A 101 -6.16 -3.01 -3.95
CA ASN A 101 -6.72 -3.15 -5.30
C ASN A 101 -7.37 -1.84 -5.75
N ARG A 102 -8.14 -1.21 -4.86
CA ARG A 102 -8.75 0.09 -5.14
C ARG A 102 -7.72 1.20 -5.28
N VAL A 103 -6.65 1.20 -4.47
CA VAL A 103 -5.52 2.14 -4.65
C VAL A 103 -4.93 2.00 -6.05
N PHE A 104 -4.54 0.81 -6.46
CA PHE A 104 -3.89 0.60 -7.76
C PHE A 104 -4.83 0.81 -8.95
N ALA A 105 -6.14 0.59 -8.77
CA ALA A 105 -7.13 0.78 -9.82
C ALA A 105 -7.66 2.22 -9.95
N GLN A 106 -7.76 2.96 -8.84
CA GLN A 106 -8.49 4.23 -8.78
C GLN A 106 -7.65 5.43 -8.35
N ALA A 107 -6.55 5.24 -7.62
CA ALA A 107 -5.66 6.34 -7.25
C ALA A 107 -4.65 6.65 -8.38
N ARG A 108 -4.04 7.84 -8.31
CA ARG A 108 -2.99 8.27 -9.24
C ARG A 108 -1.67 8.35 -8.50
N TRP A 109 -0.63 7.75 -9.05
CA TRP A 109 0.73 7.93 -8.54
C TRP A 109 1.26 9.33 -8.87
N HIS A 110 1.94 9.96 -7.92
CA HIS A 110 2.64 11.23 -8.08
C HIS A 110 4.16 11.01 -7.99
N PRO A 111 4.86 10.78 -9.11
CA PRO A 111 6.27 10.35 -9.10
C PRO A 111 7.21 11.30 -8.36
N ALA A 112 7.07 12.62 -8.53
CA ALA A 112 7.97 13.56 -7.85
C ALA A 112 7.81 13.57 -6.33
N ALA A 113 6.66 13.13 -5.81
CA ALA A 113 6.37 13.09 -4.37
C ALA A 113 6.46 11.68 -3.79
N GLN A 114 6.60 10.66 -4.65
CA GLN A 114 6.52 9.24 -4.28
C GLN A 114 5.27 8.91 -3.45
N LYS A 115 4.11 9.43 -3.86
CA LYS A 115 2.84 9.25 -3.15
C LYS A 115 1.68 8.97 -4.09
N TRP A 116 0.74 8.16 -3.61
CA TRP A 116 -0.58 8.05 -4.22
C TRP A 116 -1.44 9.24 -3.82
N VAL A 117 -2.22 9.74 -4.78
CA VAL A 117 -3.21 10.80 -4.56
C VAL A 117 -4.55 10.36 -5.14
N HIS A 118 -5.65 10.88 -4.60
CA HIS A 118 -6.95 10.69 -5.24
C HIS A 118 -6.89 11.13 -6.70
N SER A 119 -7.37 10.27 -7.61
CA SER A 119 -7.71 10.71 -8.95
C SER A 119 -8.83 11.72 -8.81
N ARG A 120 -8.58 12.97 -9.20
CA ARG A 120 -9.64 13.98 -9.26
C ARG A 120 -10.71 13.42 -10.21
N PRO A 121 -12.02 13.47 -9.87
CA PRO A 121 -13.03 13.09 -10.85
C PRO A 121 -12.82 13.95 -12.11
N PRO A 122 -13.06 13.40 -13.32
CA PRO A 122 -13.06 14.22 -14.52
C PRO A 122 -14.04 15.38 -14.28
N VAL A 123 -13.53 16.60 -14.37
CA VAL A 123 -14.37 17.80 -14.41
C VAL A 123 -15.22 17.64 -15.67
N SER A 124 -16.54 17.49 -15.48
CA SER A 124 -17.51 17.58 -16.57
C SER A 124 -17.53 18.99 -17.13
#